data_AF-A0A2N2TH39-F1
#
_entry.id   AF-A0A2N2TH39-F1
#
_cell.length_a   1.000
_cell.length_b   1.000
_cell.length_c   1.000
_cell.angle_alpha   90.00
_cell.angle_beta   90.00
_cell.angle_gamma   90.00
#
_symmetry.space_group_name_H-M   'P 1'
#
loop_
_entity.id
_entity.type
_entity.pdbx_description
1 polymer ?
#
loop_
_entity_poly.entity_id
_entity_poly.type
_entity_poly.pdbx_seq_one_letter_code
_entity_poly.pdbx_strand_id
1 'polypeptide(L)'
;MSDPNQAPLAERRQNPGLRALFEEAYARVEACFDPKQTWGGLPLEHIAFRMLREAYPQMPPQEVRLLVGALLRVFRERHHEQVRATA
;
A
#
# COMPACT_ATOMS: atom_id res chain seq x y z
N MET A 1 -31.87 31.81 -10.97
CA MET A 1 -31.91 31.47 -9.54
C MET A 1 -30.91 30.34 -9.35
N SER A 2 -29.79 30.64 -8.70
CA SER A 2 -28.57 29.84 -8.73
C SER A 2 -28.50 28.89 -7.55
N ASP A 3 -28.22 27.62 -7.81
CA ASP A 3 -27.62 26.70 -6.83
C ASP A 3 -26.12 26.58 -7.15
N PRO A 4 -25.21 27.22 -6.39
CA PRO A 4 -23.77 27.18 -6.66
C PRO A 4 -23.04 25.97 -6.05
N ASN A 5 -23.74 24.98 -5.48
CA ASN A 5 -23.11 23.88 -4.74
C ASN A 5 -23.03 22.56 -5.51
N GLN A 6 -22.79 22.62 -6.82
CA GLN A 6 -22.26 21.47 -7.55
C GLN A 6 -20.75 21.63 -7.64
N ALA A 7 -20.04 21.42 -6.51
CA ALA A 7 -18.69 20.92 -6.62
C ALA A 7 -18.79 19.68 -7.51
N PRO A 8 -18.13 19.64 -8.68
CA PRO A 8 -18.17 18.44 -9.49
C PRO A 8 -17.77 17.32 -8.55
N LEU A 9 -18.52 16.21 -8.60
CA LEU A 9 -18.06 14.92 -8.11
C LEU A 9 -16.67 14.74 -8.72
N ALA A 10 -15.64 15.21 -8.02
CA ALA A 10 -14.26 15.21 -8.43
C ALA A 10 -13.89 13.74 -8.40
N GLU A 11 -14.27 13.08 -9.48
CA GLU A 11 -13.66 11.94 -10.11
C GLU A 11 -12.88 11.15 -9.07
N ARG A 12 -13.61 10.40 -8.23
CA ARG A 12 -13.05 9.55 -7.16
C ARG A 12 -12.07 8.47 -7.69
N ARG A 13 -11.80 8.48 -9.00
CA ARG A 13 -10.89 7.66 -9.80
C ARG A 13 -9.65 8.44 -10.25
N GLN A 14 -9.25 9.50 -9.54
CA GLN A 14 -8.40 10.55 -10.12
C GLN A 14 -6.91 10.28 -10.27
N ASN A 15 -6.42 9.06 -10.06
CA ASN A 15 -5.02 8.82 -10.37
C ASN A 15 -4.73 7.33 -10.66
N PRO A 16 -5.05 6.86 -11.88
CA PRO A 16 -4.72 5.49 -12.29
C PRO A 16 -3.21 5.20 -12.16
N GLY A 17 -2.35 6.21 -12.29
CA GLY A 17 -0.91 6.09 -12.05
C GLY A 17 -0.56 5.70 -10.62
N LEU A 18 -1.18 6.33 -9.61
CA LEU A 18 -0.97 5.96 -8.20
C LEU A 18 -1.48 4.55 -7.90
N ARG A 19 -2.57 4.12 -8.55
CA ARG A 19 -3.12 2.79 -8.35
C ARG A 19 -2.23 1.70 -8.96
N ALA A 20 -1.74 1.93 -10.18
CA ALA A 20 -0.75 1.04 -10.81
C ALA A 20 0.54 0.97 -9.99
N LEU A 21 1.03 2.12 -9.51
CA LEU A 21 2.20 2.20 -8.64
C LEU A 21 1.99 1.44 -7.33
N PHE A 22 0.79 1.55 -6.75
CA PHE A 22 0.42 0.83 -5.53
C PHE A 22 0.37 -0.67 -5.77
N GLU A 23 -0.26 -1.14 -6.86
CA GLU A 23 -0.33 -2.57 -7.20
C GLU A 23 1.06 -3.15 -7.46
N GLU A 24 1.91 -2.43 -8.19
CA GLU A 24 3.30 -2.81 -8.45
C GLU A 24 4.14 -2.84 -7.16
N ALA A 25 3.99 -1.82 -6.32
CA ALA A 25 4.60 -1.76 -4.99
C ALA A 25 4.14 -2.93 -4.12
N TYR A 26 2.83 -3.20 -4.11
CA TYR A 26 2.20 -4.26 -3.32
C TYR A 26 2.70 -5.64 -3.73
N ALA A 27 2.75 -5.95 -5.02
CA ALA A 27 3.28 -7.23 -5.51
C ALA A 27 4.74 -7.46 -5.09
N ARG A 28 5.56 -6.39 -5.05
CA ARG A 28 6.95 -6.48 -4.58
C ARG A 28 7.06 -6.73 -3.08
N VAL A 29 6.30 -5.99 -2.26
CA VAL A 29 6.35 -6.18 -0.81
C VAL A 29 5.66 -7.48 -0.37
N GLU A 30 4.61 -7.92 -1.06
CA GLU A 30 3.88 -9.15 -0.75
C GLU A 30 4.78 -10.38 -0.82
N ALA A 31 5.64 -10.49 -1.85
CA ALA A 31 6.61 -11.57 -1.96
C ALA A 31 7.60 -11.60 -0.77
N CYS A 32 7.91 -10.44 -0.19
CA CYS A 32 8.81 -10.32 0.96
C CYS A 32 8.09 -10.49 2.30
N PHE A 33 6.76 -10.37 2.32
CA PHE A 33 5.94 -10.63 3.49
C PHE A 33 5.57 -12.11 3.64
N ASP A 34 5.96 -12.97 2.70
CA ASP A 34 5.78 -14.41 2.82
C ASP A 34 6.48 -14.91 4.09
N PRO A 35 5.77 -15.56 5.03
CA PRO A 35 6.35 -16.00 6.29
C PRO A 35 7.50 -16.99 6.11
N LYS A 36 7.61 -17.63 4.94
CA LYS A 36 8.74 -18.50 4.57
C LYS A 36 10.00 -17.72 4.24
N GLN A 37 9.87 -16.47 3.77
CA GLN A 37 10.97 -15.52 3.66
C GLN A 37 11.09 -14.74 4.97
N THR A 38 11.50 -15.42 6.04
CA THR A 38 11.67 -14.77 7.33
C THR A 38 12.89 -13.84 7.29
N TRP A 39 12.66 -12.53 7.14
CA TRP A 39 13.67 -11.49 7.28
C TRP A 39 14.05 -11.27 8.76
N GLY A 40 14.53 -12.34 9.41
CA GLY A 40 15.17 -12.31 10.73
C GLY A 40 14.34 -11.75 11.89
N GLY A 41 13.02 -11.68 11.79
CA GLY A 41 12.15 -11.10 12.82
C GLY A 41 12.08 -9.57 12.82
N LEU A 42 12.53 -8.91 11.74
CA LEU A 42 12.29 -7.47 11.60
C LEU A 42 10.80 -7.16 11.41
N PRO A 43 10.32 -6.00 11.87
CA PRO A 43 8.96 -5.55 11.62
C PRO A 43 8.71 -5.46 10.11
N LEU A 44 7.57 -5.98 9.65
CA LEU A 44 7.11 -5.89 8.26
C LEU A 44 7.16 -4.45 7.73
N GLU A 45 6.86 -3.48 8.59
CA GLU A 45 6.93 -2.05 8.27
C GLU A 45 8.33 -1.58 7.85
N HIS A 46 9.37 -2.05 8.53
CA HIS A 46 10.75 -1.66 8.21
C HIS A 46 11.20 -2.28 6.90
N ILE A 47 10.80 -3.53 6.63
CA ILE A 47 11.11 -4.24 5.38
C ILE A 47 10.40 -3.53 4.22
N ALA A 48 9.11 -3.23 4.37
CA ALA A 48 8.31 -2.51 3.38
C ALA A 48 8.89 -1.12 3.07
N PHE A 49 9.25 -0.37 4.11
CA PHE A 49 9.84 0.96 3.97
C PHE A 49 11.17 0.89 3.22
N ARG A 50 12.03 -0.06 3.58
CA ARG A 50 13.31 -0.25 2.90
C ARG A 50 13.13 -0.62 1.43
N MET A 51 12.26 -1.58 1.13
CA MET A 51 12.00 -2.00 -0.25
C MET A 51 11.46 -0.88 -1.12
N LEU A 52 10.53 -0.07 -0.58
CA LEU A 52 10.01 1.08 -1.31
C LEU A 52 11.03 2.21 -1.46
N ARG A 53 11.90 2.41 -0.47
CA ARG A 53 13.01 3.37 -0.60
C ARG A 53 14.01 2.94 -1.67
N GLU A 54 14.27 1.64 -1.80
CA GLU A 54 15.15 1.08 -2.84
C GLU A 54 14.49 1.14 -4.23
N ALA A 55 13.18 0.87 -4.32
CA ALA A 55 12.43 0.93 -5.59
C ALA A 55 12.15 2.38 -6.07
N TYR A 56 11.93 3.30 -5.14
CA TYR A 56 11.55 4.69 -5.42
C TYR A 56 12.47 5.67 -4.68
N PRO A 57 13.77 5.74 -5.03
CA PRO A 57 14.73 6.63 -4.36
C PRO A 57 14.36 8.11 -4.50
N GLN A 58 13.64 8.44 -5.57
CA GLN A 58 13.17 9.78 -5.95
C GLN A 58 11.87 10.20 -5.22
N MET A 59 11.21 9.29 -4.51
CA MET A 59 10.01 9.60 -3.72
C MET A 59 10.41 10.12 -2.33
N PRO A 60 9.74 11.16 -1.81
CA PRO A 60 10.02 11.69 -0.49
C PRO A 60 9.70 10.65 0.60
N PRO A 61 10.48 10.60 1.68
CA PRO A 61 10.31 9.59 2.73
C PRO A 61 8.95 9.65 3.43
N GLN A 62 8.29 10.81 3.48
CA GLN A 62 6.92 10.89 4.01
C GLN A 62 5.91 10.13 3.14
N GLU A 63 5.98 10.26 1.81
CA GLU A 63 5.10 9.52 0.90
C GLU A 63 5.35 8.01 0.97
N VAL A 64 6.61 7.60 1.05
CA VAL A 64 6.95 6.19 1.23
C VAL A 64 6.33 5.64 2.51
N ARG A 65 6.38 6.37 3.63
CA ARG A 65 5.73 5.94 4.89
C ARG A 65 4.21 5.83 4.75
N LEU A 66 3.57 6.76 4.05
CA LEU A 66 2.12 6.69 3.78
C LEU A 66 1.77 5.45 2.94
N LEU A 67 2.56 5.16 1.92
CA LEU A 67 2.44 3.95 1.09
C LEU A 67 2.61 2.68 1.92
N VAL A 68 3.66 2.60 2.76
CA VAL A 68 3.87 1.46 3.67
C VAL A 68 2.66 1.24 4.57
N GLY A 69 2.13 2.30 5.19
CA GLY A 69 0.97 2.18 6.07
C GLY A 69 -0.28 1.67 5.33
N ALA A 70 -0.51 2.14 4.11
CA ALA A 70 -1.60 1.66 3.27
C ALA A 70 -1.42 0.18 2.87
N LEU A 71 -0.21 -0.21 2.46
CA LEU A 71 0.14 -1.59 2.09
C LEU A 71 -0.04 -2.55 3.26
N LEU A 72 0.48 -2.20 4.45
CA LEU A 72 0.34 -3.00 5.66
C LEU A 72 -1.12 -3.16 6.09
N ARG A 73 -1.93 -2.10 5.94
CA ARG A 73 -3.36 -2.17 6.24
C ARG A 73 -4.06 -3.19 5.35
N VAL A 74 -3.86 -3.11 4.04
CA VAL A 74 -4.45 -4.05 3.07
C VAL A 74 -3.94 -5.47 3.28
N PHE A 75 -2.63 -5.62 3.54
CA PHE A 75 -2.02 -6.92 3.83
C PHE A 75 -2.65 -7.56 5.07
N ARG A 76 -2.77 -6.80 6.16
CA ARG A 76 -3.42 -7.29 7.40
C ARG A 76 -4.87 -7.65 7.18
N GLU A 77 -5.61 -6.86 6.40
CA GLU A 77 -7.02 -7.13 6.08
C GLU A 77 -7.16 -8.45 5.30
N ARG A 78 -6.36 -8.65 4.24
CA ARG A 78 -6.34 -9.88 3.44
C ARG A 78 -5.85 -11.12 4.19
N HIS A 79 -4.84 -10.97 5.03
CA HIS A 79 -4.33 -12.08 5.85
C HIS A 79 -5.29 -12.44 7.00
N HIS A 80 -6.01 -11.46 7.55
CA HIS A 80 -7.03 -11.72 8.57
C HIS A 80 -8.26 -12.43 7.97
N GLU A 81 -8.63 -12.13 6.72
CA GLU A 81 -9.64 -12.91 5.99
C GLU A 81 -9.18 -14.33 5.67
N GLN A 82 -7.91 -14.52 5.26
CA GLN A 82 -7.38 -15.86 4.98
C GLN A 82 -7.36 -16.77 6.22
N VAL A 83 -7.01 -16.28 7.40
CA VAL A 83 -7.04 -17.08 8.65
C VAL A 83 -8.46 -17.50 9.05
N ARG A 84 -9.48 -16.74 8.65
CA ARG A 84 -10.89 -17.10 8.87
C ARG A 84 -11.44 -18.07 7.82
N ALA A 85 -10.89 -18.09 6.61
CA ALA A 85 -11.35 -18.96 5.53
C ALA A 85 -10.85 -20.42 5.66
N THR A 86 -9.81 -20.65 6.46
CA THR A 86 -9.26 -21.98 6.75
C THR A 86 -9.70 -22.57 8.09
N ALA A 87 -10.64 -21.94 8.80
CA ALA A 87 -11.23 -22.42 10.05
C ALA A 87 -12.65 -22.95 9.82
#